data_AF-R6U1F8-F1
#
_entry.id   AF-R6U1F8-F1
#
_cell.length_a   1.000
_cell.length_b   1.000
_cell.length_c   1.000
_cell.angle_alpha   90.00
_cell.angle_beta   90.00
_cell.angle_gamma   90.00
#
_symmetry.space_group_name_H-M   'P 1'
#
loop_
_entity.id
_entity.type
_entity.pdbx_description
1 polymer ?
#
loop_
_entity_poly.entity_id
_entity_poly.type
_entity_poly.pdbx_seq_one_letter_code
_entity_poly.pdbx_strand_id
1 'polypeptide(L)'
;MKIYAIRDESVQEQKDLAYLLYYGREKQFYIELPENADAWETPLLLDSFVKRGETTVNSYWSKIWVQQRIVPIDRQNIGEILRDNHLKEYDEYELLMLAMGRCAQDDYYLVPINEKELPEEITRRFSKRIEDVLPLENHCLLVFFRDGVVKKCDLQKHFEKTRAFQILLKKPDYFQHVQMQTGGYGVAWDVNMTVSDAMLYRIGKSVPLTIEDFRNFATHRVINAAEAAEILGCSRQNIIDLTKRGKLHPIKTSEKSTLYLKSEVLKRNWQ
;
A
#
# COMPACT_ATOMS: atom_id res chain seq x y z
N MET A 1 5.05 -2.15 12.82
CA MET A 1 5.90 -2.90 11.88
C MET A 1 7.03 -3.53 12.68
N LYS A 2 7.38 -4.78 12.42
CA LYS A 2 8.56 -5.44 13.01
C LYS A 2 9.57 -5.70 11.88
N ILE A 3 10.86 -5.59 12.16
CA ILE A 3 11.93 -5.71 11.16
C ILE A 3 12.95 -6.73 11.64
N TYR A 4 13.40 -7.58 10.73
CA TYR A 4 14.41 -8.58 10.99
C TYR A 4 15.44 -8.59 9.86
N ALA A 5 16.72 -8.57 10.20
CA ALA A 5 17.77 -8.90 9.25
C ALA A 5 17.77 -10.43 8.99
N ILE A 6 17.91 -10.81 7.73
CA ILE A 6 18.14 -12.19 7.29
C ILE A 6 19.65 -12.37 7.19
N ARG A 7 20.19 -13.33 7.95
CA ARG A 7 21.62 -13.67 7.99
C ARG A 7 21.82 -15.16 7.70
N ASP A 8 23.03 -15.51 7.29
CA ASP A 8 23.46 -16.89 7.07
C ASP A 8 24.40 -17.32 8.21
N GLU A 9 24.10 -18.43 8.86
CA GLU A 9 24.90 -18.98 9.97
C GLU A 9 26.17 -19.70 9.47
N SER A 10 26.22 -20.07 8.19
CA SER A 10 27.35 -20.78 7.57
C SER A 10 28.55 -19.85 7.24
N VAL A 11 28.31 -18.53 7.18
CA VAL A 11 29.32 -17.53 6.82
C VAL A 11 29.94 -16.90 8.07
N GLN A 12 31.27 -16.79 8.12
CA GLN A 12 31.98 -16.21 9.28
C GLN A 12 31.71 -14.72 9.48
N GLU A 13 31.51 -13.99 8.38
CA GLU A 13 31.16 -12.57 8.42
C GLU A 13 29.64 -12.43 8.62
N GLN A 14 29.25 -11.81 9.75
CA GLN A 14 27.84 -11.52 10.01
C GLN A 14 27.38 -10.36 9.12
N LYS A 15 26.89 -10.71 7.94
CA LYS A 15 26.34 -9.80 6.95
C LYS A 15 24.81 -9.89 6.93
N ASP A 16 24.16 -8.73 6.87
CA ASP A 16 22.71 -8.63 6.65
C ASP A 16 22.43 -8.77 5.14
N LEU A 17 21.87 -9.92 4.75
CA LEU A 17 21.66 -10.27 3.34
C LEU A 17 20.38 -9.67 2.77
N ALA A 18 19.35 -9.57 3.60
CA ALA A 18 18.05 -9.03 3.29
C ALA A 18 17.32 -8.63 4.58
N TYR A 19 16.17 -7.99 4.47
CA TYR A 19 15.39 -7.54 5.62
C TYR A 19 13.94 -7.99 5.47
N LEU A 20 13.45 -8.78 6.43
CA LEU A 20 12.05 -9.17 6.52
C LEU A 20 11.29 -8.14 7.35
N LEU A 21 10.23 -7.58 6.78
CA LEU A 21 9.32 -6.66 7.42
C LEU A 21 7.97 -7.33 7.64
N TYR A 22 7.44 -7.22 8.85
CA TYR A 22 6.12 -7.74 9.20
C TYR A 22 5.17 -6.64 9.67
N TYR A 23 4.02 -6.57 9.01
CA TYR A 23 2.90 -5.68 9.32
C TYR A 23 1.84 -6.48 10.08
N GLY A 24 1.90 -6.42 11.42
CA GLY A 24 1.11 -7.32 12.28
C GLY A 24 -0.39 -7.15 12.23
N ARG A 25 -0.90 -5.95 11.91
CA ARG A 25 -2.36 -5.73 11.78
C ARG A 25 -2.90 -6.40 10.52
N GLU A 26 -2.19 -6.27 9.41
CA GLU A 26 -2.57 -6.80 8.10
C GLU A 26 -2.10 -8.26 7.90
N LYS A 27 -1.28 -8.78 8.82
CA LYS A 27 -0.59 -10.08 8.73
C LYS A 27 0.17 -10.26 7.41
N GLN A 28 0.84 -9.19 6.95
CA GLN A 28 1.59 -9.17 5.69
C GLN A 28 3.09 -9.05 5.91
N PHE A 29 3.85 -9.73 5.07
CA PHE A 29 5.31 -9.70 5.03
C PHE A 29 5.79 -8.95 3.81
N TYR A 30 6.94 -8.31 3.89
CA TYR A 30 7.70 -7.79 2.75
C TYR A 30 9.18 -8.09 2.98
N ILE A 31 9.94 -8.30 1.91
CA ILE A 31 11.40 -8.43 2.00
C ILE A 31 12.05 -7.31 1.22
N GLU A 32 13.00 -6.62 1.85
CA GLU A 32 13.86 -5.65 1.20
C GLU A 32 15.24 -6.24 0.97
N LEU A 33 15.75 -6.05 -0.23
CA LEU A 33 17.09 -6.43 -0.65
C LEU A 33 17.97 -5.17 -0.70
N PRO A 34 19.24 -5.26 -0.24
CA PRO A 34 20.25 -4.24 -0.53
C PRO A 34 20.39 -3.99 -2.04
N GLU A 35 20.77 -2.78 -2.45
CA GLU A 35 20.96 -2.44 -3.87
C GLU A 35 22.10 -3.27 -4.51
N ASN A 36 23.05 -3.74 -3.71
CA ASN A 36 24.20 -4.56 -4.10
C ASN A 36 24.09 -6.02 -3.60
N ALA A 37 22.87 -6.51 -3.35
CA ALA A 37 22.65 -7.89 -2.93
C ALA A 37 23.30 -8.88 -3.93
N ASP A 38 23.95 -9.92 -3.42
CA ASP A 38 24.51 -10.99 -4.24
C ASP A 38 23.52 -12.16 -4.35
N ALA A 39 23.15 -12.51 -5.59
CA ALA A 39 22.22 -13.61 -5.86
C ALA A 39 22.75 -14.98 -5.38
N TRP A 40 24.08 -15.13 -5.20
CA TRP A 40 24.69 -16.36 -4.70
C TRP A 40 24.66 -16.48 -3.17
N GLU A 41 24.55 -15.36 -2.47
CA GLU A 41 24.49 -15.31 -1.00
C GLU A 41 23.05 -15.22 -0.50
N THR A 42 22.12 -14.73 -1.32
CA THR A 42 20.71 -14.62 -0.90
C THR A 42 20.00 -15.98 -0.93
N PRO A 43 18.98 -16.19 -0.06
CA PRO A 43 18.12 -17.36 -0.14
C PRO A 43 17.58 -17.63 -1.54
N LEU A 44 17.50 -18.90 -1.94
CA LEU A 44 17.18 -19.32 -3.32
C LEU A 44 15.93 -18.65 -3.90
N LEU A 45 14.87 -18.46 -3.11
CA LEU A 45 13.65 -17.79 -3.60
C LEU A 45 13.90 -16.32 -4.00
N LEU A 46 14.84 -15.66 -3.33
CA LEU A 46 15.14 -14.24 -3.50
C LEU A 46 16.12 -13.98 -4.66
N ASP A 47 16.90 -14.98 -5.07
CA ASP A 47 17.94 -14.87 -6.11
C ASP A 47 17.40 -14.28 -7.42
N SER A 48 16.18 -14.65 -7.79
CA SER A 48 15.51 -14.26 -9.03
C SER A 48 15.10 -12.80 -9.03
N PHE A 49 14.86 -12.22 -7.85
CA PHE A 49 14.58 -10.79 -7.67
C PHE A 49 15.88 -10.00 -7.82
N VAL A 50 16.95 -10.46 -7.19
CA VAL A 50 18.30 -9.87 -7.33
C VAL A 50 18.74 -9.87 -8.79
N LYS A 51 18.63 -11.01 -9.49
CA LYS A 51 18.98 -11.14 -10.92
C LYS A 51 18.17 -10.21 -11.84
N ARG A 52 16.96 -9.80 -11.43
CA ARG A 52 16.12 -8.83 -12.16
C ARG A 52 16.36 -7.38 -11.74
N GLY A 53 17.24 -7.13 -10.78
CA GLY A 53 17.47 -5.80 -10.20
C GLY A 53 16.30 -5.30 -9.35
N GLU A 54 15.45 -6.22 -8.86
CA GLU A 54 14.35 -5.90 -7.97
C GLU A 54 14.87 -5.85 -6.53
N THR A 55 14.67 -4.71 -5.86
CA THR A 55 15.15 -4.50 -4.47
C THR A 55 14.05 -4.64 -3.42
N THR A 56 12.81 -4.89 -3.85
CA THR A 56 11.66 -5.12 -2.98
C THR A 56 10.92 -6.36 -3.47
N VAL A 57 10.73 -7.32 -2.57
CA VAL A 57 9.91 -8.51 -2.79
C VAL A 57 8.52 -8.25 -2.24
N ASN A 58 7.51 -8.42 -3.09
CA ASN A 58 6.12 -8.12 -2.73
C ASN A 58 5.59 -9.06 -1.63
N SER A 59 4.38 -8.75 -1.13
CA SER A 59 3.82 -9.50 -0.01
C SER A 59 3.53 -10.97 -0.30
N TYR A 60 3.16 -11.29 -1.54
CA TYR A 60 2.92 -12.68 -1.94
C TYR A 60 4.19 -13.52 -1.82
N TRP A 61 5.28 -13.11 -2.50
CA TRP A 61 6.53 -13.88 -2.50
C TRP A 61 7.23 -13.87 -1.16
N SER A 62 7.14 -12.77 -0.41
CA SER A 62 7.63 -12.71 0.98
C SER A 62 6.90 -13.69 1.88
N LYS A 63 5.58 -13.86 1.71
CA LYS A 63 4.81 -14.89 2.42
C LYS A 63 5.24 -16.31 2.02
N ILE A 64 5.50 -16.57 0.74
CA ILE A 64 6.02 -17.87 0.29
C ILE A 64 7.37 -18.18 0.95
N TRP A 65 8.27 -17.21 1.05
CA TRP A 65 9.56 -17.36 1.74
C TRP A 65 9.40 -17.76 3.21
N VAL A 66 8.46 -17.11 3.91
CA VAL A 66 8.10 -17.44 5.31
C VAL A 66 7.51 -18.85 5.40
N GLN A 67 6.62 -19.21 4.49
CA GLN A 67 5.97 -20.53 4.47
C GLN A 67 6.94 -21.69 4.25
N GLN A 68 8.05 -21.48 3.54
CA GLN A 68 9.11 -22.49 3.37
C GLN A 68 9.82 -22.85 4.68
N ARG A 69 9.74 -21.98 5.71
CA ARG A 69 10.46 -22.12 6.98
C ARG A 69 9.61 -22.64 8.13
N ILE A 70 8.29 -22.62 7.97
CA ILE A 70 7.35 -23.03 9.01
C ILE A 70 6.70 -24.35 8.66
N VAL A 71 6.08 -24.97 9.67
CA VAL A 71 5.31 -26.19 9.47
C VAL A 71 4.11 -25.89 8.55
N PRO A 72 3.91 -26.63 7.44
CA PRO A 72 2.80 -26.39 6.52
C PRO A 72 1.43 -26.57 7.19
N ILE A 73 0.45 -25.77 6.76
CA ILE A 73 -0.91 -25.76 7.30
C ILE A 73 -1.67 -27.08 7.07
N ASP A 74 -1.32 -27.82 6.02
CA ASP A 74 -1.92 -29.09 5.62
C ASP A 74 -1.31 -30.31 6.31
N ARG A 75 -0.36 -30.12 7.23
CA ARG A 75 0.25 -31.22 8.01
C ARG A 75 -0.80 -31.92 8.88
N GLN A 76 -0.85 -33.25 8.81
CA GLN A 76 -1.84 -34.08 9.52
C GLN A 76 -1.98 -33.75 11.03
N ASN A 77 -0.87 -33.47 11.71
CA ASN A 77 -0.84 -33.18 13.16
C ASN A 77 -0.73 -31.68 13.48
N ILE A 78 -1.10 -30.77 12.57
CA ILE A 78 -0.93 -29.33 12.77
C ILE A 78 -1.61 -28.83 14.06
N GLY A 79 -2.80 -29.35 14.40
CA GLY A 79 -3.51 -28.94 15.60
C GLY A 79 -2.81 -29.32 16.91
N GLU A 80 -2.04 -30.41 16.92
CA GLU A 80 -1.21 -30.79 18.06
C GLU A 80 0.01 -29.88 18.18
N ILE A 81 0.71 -29.67 17.06
CA ILE A 81 1.88 -28.77 16.99
C ILE A 81 1.53 -27.35 17.46
N LEU A 82 0.38 -26.82 17.06
CA LEU A 82 -0.08 -25.51 17.52
C LEU A 82 -0.29 -25.48 19.04
N ARG A 83 -0.95 -26.51 19.61
CA ARG A 83 -1.18 -26.60 21.06
C ARG A 83 0.12 -26.70 21.85
N ASP A 84 1.06 -27.51 21.39
CA ASP A 84 2.36 -27.71 22.04
C ASP A 84 3.20 -26.43 22.07
N ASN A 85 2.99 -25.54 21.09
CA ASN A 85 3.63 -24.23 21.02
C ASN A 85 2.74 -23.09 21.55
N HIS A 86 1.65 -23.41 22.27
CA HIS A 86 0.71 -22.46 22.86
C HIS A 86 0.02 -21.51 21.86
N LEU A 87 -0.11 -21.93 20.60
CA LEU A 87 -0.79 -21.20 19.54
C LEU A 87 -2.26 -21.64 19.43
N LYS A 88 -3.17 -20.66 19.39
CA LYS A 88 -4.62 -20.89 19.29
C LYS A 88 -5.08 -21.17 17.87
N GLU A 89 -4.41 -20.56 16.91
CA GLU A 89 -4.69 -20.67 15.48
C GLU A 89 -3.38 -20.73 14.71
N TYR A 90 -3.45 -21.15 13.45
CA TYR A 90 -2.30 -21.11 12.57
C TYR A 90 -1.98 -19.66 12.24
N ASP A 91 -0.81 -19.19 12.69
CA ASP A 91 -0.30 -17.85 12.41
C ASP A 91 1.13 -17.97 11.88
N GLU A 92 1.33 -17.57 10.62
CA GLU A 92 2.63 -17.70 9.97
C GLU A 92 3.74 -16.95 10.69
N TYR A 93 3.44 -15.78 11.27
CA TYR A 93 4.43 -14.99 11.97
C TYR A 93 4.82 -15.65 13.29
N GLU A 94 3.84 -16.06 14.10
CA GLU A 94 4.12 -16.70 15.39
C GLU A 94 4.92 -18.01 15.20
N LEU A 95 4.54 -18.82 14.21
CA LEU A 95 5.28 -20.04 13.86
C LEU A 95 6.72 -19.76 13.39
N LEU A 96 6.91 -18.71 12.59
CA LEU A 96 8.25 -18.32 12.11
C LEU A 96 9.16 -17.91 13.28
N MET A 97 8.59 -17.26 14.29
CA MET A 97 9.35 -16.77 15.45
C MET A 97 9.77 -17.88 16.41
N LEU A 98 9.10 -19.05 16.42
CA LEU A 98 9.49 -20.18 17.28
C LEU A 98 10.96 -20.60 17.07
N ALA A 99 11.45 -20.52 15.84
CA ALA A 99 12.82 -20.86 15.47
C ALA A 99 13.65 -19.65 14.99
N MET A 100 13.15 -18.43 15.15
CA MET A 100 13.74 -17.21 14.60
C MET A 100 14.08 -17.37 13.11
N GLY A 101 13.15 -17.91 12.33
CA GLY A 101 13.30 -18.11 10.89
C GLY A 101 14.20 -19.27 10.44
N ARG A 102 14.82 -20.01 11.35
CA ARG A 102 15.60 -21.21 11.02
C ARG A 102 14.70 -22.32 10.50
N CYS A 103 15.22 -23.10 9.56
CA CYS A 103 14.56 -24.32 9.06
C CYS A 103 15.59 -25.40 8.70
N ALA A 104 15.14 -26.60 8.37
CA ALA A 104 16.04 -27.70 8.02
C ALA A 104 16.55 -27.66 6.56
N GLN A 105 16.14 -26.67 5.77
CA GLN A 105 16.43 -26.59 4.33
C GLN A 105 17.65 -25.71 4.03
N ASP A 106 17.95 -24.75 4.89
CA ASP A 106 19.01 -23.76 4.72
C ASP A 106 19.47 -23.22 6.09
N ASP A 107 20.61 -22.52 6.09
CA ASP A 107 21.26 -21.99 7.29
C ASP A 107 20.88 -20.51 7.55
N TYR A 108 19.77 -20.03 6.97
CA TYR A 108 19.32 -18.66 7.16
C TYR A 108 18.51 -18.49 8.44
N TYR A 109 18.69 -17.36 9.12
CA TYR A 109 17.97 -17.02 10.34
C TYR A 109 17.65 -15.53 10.42
N LEU A 110 16.77 -15.17 11.35
CA LEU A 110 16.28 -13.82 11.58
C LEU A 110 16.90 -13.22 12.84
N VAL A 111 17.39 -11.99 12.72
CA VAL A 111 17.85 -11.16 13.83
C VAL A 111 16.96 -9.92 13.91
N PRO A 112 16.28 -9.66 15.05
CA PRO A 112 15.46 -8.47 15.18
C PRO A 112 16.34 -7.23 15.16
N ILE A 113 15.94 -6.22 14.38
CA ILE A 113 16.63 -4.93 14.29
C ILE A 113 15.64 -3.78 14.43
N ASN A 114 16.14 -2.61 14.79
CA ASN A 114 15.36 -1.38 14.76
C ASN A 114 15.38 -0.75 13.35
N GLU A 115 14.36 0.06 13.05
CA GLU A 115 14.29 0.81 11.78
C GLU A 115 15.51 1.71 11.55
N LYS A 116 16.13 2.22 12.63
CA LYS A 116 17.34 3.05 12.57
C LYS A 116 18.60 2.28 12.15
N GLU A 117 18.56 0.95 12.21
CA GLU A 117 19.66 0.07 11.80
C GLU A 117 19.53 -0.36 10.34
N LEU A 118 18.43 -0.01 9.66
CA LEU A 118 18.29 -0.26 8.23
C LEU A 118 19.33 0.54 7.43
N PRO A 119 19.90 -0.05 6.37
CA PRO A 119 20.76 0.67 5.44
C PRO A 119 20.12 1.95 4.91
N GLU A 120 20.95 2.97 4.69
CA GLU A 120 20.50 4.28 4.22
C GLU A 120 19.74 4.18 2.90
N GLU A 121 20.15 3.30 1.98
CA GLU A 121 19.44 3.10 0.72
C GLU A 121 18.02 2.56 0.90
N ILE A 122 17.78 1.70 1.89
CA ILE A 122 16.44 1.18 2.19
C ILE A 122 15.59 2.28 2.80
N THR A 123 16.14 3.03 3.76
CA THR A 123 15.47 4.18 4.37
C THR A 123 15.08 5.24 3.33
N ARG A 124 15.96 5.51 2.37
CA ARG A 124 15.69 6.39 1.22
C ARG A 124 14.60 5.86 0.29
N ARG A 125 14.45 4.54 0.14
CA ARG A 125 13.32 3.96 -0.60
C ARG A 125 12.02 4.08 0.20
N PHE A 126 12.08 3.95 1.53
CA PHE A 126 10.90 4.10 2.39
C PHE A 126 10.32 5.51 2.38
N SER A 127 11.17 6.53 2.26
CA SER A 127 10.70 7.90 2.08
C SER A 127 9.95 8.11 0.76
N LYS A 128 10.12 7.22 -0.23
CA LYS A 128 9.40 7.26 -1.52
C LYS A 128 8.21 6.31 -1.58
N ARG A 129 7.80 5.71 -0.46
CA ARG A 129 6.59 4.90 -0.40
C ARG A 129 5.35 5.79 -0.57
N ILE A 130 4.27 5.18 -1.03
CA ILE A 130 2.99 5.87 -1.20
C ILE A 130 2.42 6.23 0.18
N GLU A 131 1.97 7.47 0.30
CA GLU A 131 1.21 7.96 1.44
C GLU A 131 -0.29 7.94 1.15
N ASP A 132 -0.69 8.33 -0.06
CA ASP A 132 -2.09 8.31 -0.50
C ASP A 132 -2.21 8.17 -2.03
N VAL A 133 -3.39 7.76 -2.50
CA VAL A 133 -3.69 7.61 -3.92
C VAL A 133 -5.12 8.02 -4.23
N LEU A 134 -5.29 8.78 -5.31
CA LEU A 134 -6.60 9.14 -5.85
C LEU A 134 -6.73 8.66 -7.30
N PRO A 135 -7.77 7.87 -7.62
CA PRO A 135 -8.11 7.59 -9.00
C PRO A 135 -8.64 8.85 -9.69
N LEU A 136 -8.18 9.09 -10.91
CA LEU A 136 -8.63 10.17 -11.79
C LEU A 136 -9.30 9.58 -13.04
N GLU A 137 -9.83 10.45 -13.89
CA GLU A 137 -10.30 10.06 -15.22
C GLU A 137 -9.17 9.51 -16.11
N ASN A 138 -9.54 8.79 -17.17
CA ASN A 138 -8.62 8.28 -18.19
C ASN A 138 -7.51 7.38 -17.62
N HIS A 139 -7.83 6.52 -16.65
CA HIS A 139 -6.91 5.57 -16.02
C HIS A 139 -5.66 6.23 -15.42
N CYS A 140 -5.79 7.48 -14.99
CA CYS A 140 -4.74 8.18 -14.30
C CYS A 140 -4.88 8.01 -12.78
N LEU A 141 -3.75 7.93 -12.08
CA LEU A 141 -3.70 8.07 -10.62
C LEU A 141 -3.02 9.38 -10.26
N LEU A 142 -3.49 10.05 -9.22
CA LEU A 142 -2.72 11.03 -8.47
C LEU A 142 -2.14 10.33 -7.25
N VAL A 143 -0.82 10.21 -7.20
CA VAL A 143 -0.11 9.48 -6.14
C VAL A 143 0.66 10.47 -5.30
N PHE A 144 0.47 10.40 -3.99
CA PHE A 144 1.18 11.19 -2.98
C PHE A 144 2.23 10.30 -2.34
N PHE A 145 3.49 10.75 -2.34
CA PHE A 145 4.60 10.02 -1.75
C PHE A 145 5.03 10.66 -0.43
N ARG A 146 5.60 9.86 0.47
CA ARG A 146 6.02 10.29 1.82
C ARG A 146 7.12 11.34 1.83
N ASP A 147 7.85 11.52 0.72
CA ASP A 147 8.83 12.58 0.54
C ASP A 147 8.20 13.91 0.11
N GLY A 148 6.86 13.98 0.09
CA GLY A 148 6.08 15.15 -0.27
C GLY A 148 5.88 15.32 -1.78
N VAL A 149 6.49 14.45 -2.61
CA VAL A 149 6.30 14.50 -4.05
C VAL A 149 4.91 14.01 -4.42
N VAL A 150 4.23 14.74 -5.30
CA VAL A 150 2.96 14.32 -5.89
C VAL A 150 3.15 14.05 -7.37
N LYS A 151 2.65 12.91 -7.86
CA LYS A 151 2.75 12.56 -9.28
C LYS A 151 1.42 12.16 -9.87
N LYS A 152 1.18 12.59 -11.10
CA LYS A 152 0.12 12.09 -11.96
C LYS A 152 0.67 10.95 -12.83
N CYS A 153 0.14 9.75 -12.65
CA CYS A 153 0.56 8.52 -13.29
C CYS A 153 -0.49 8.08 -14.31
N ASP A 154 -0.16 8.11 -15.59
CA ASP A 154 -0.98 7.52 -16.66
C ASP A 154 -0.66 6.03 -16.76
N LEU A 155 -1.66 5.18 -16.48
CA LEU A 155 -1.52 3.73 -16.48
C LEU A 155 -2.11 3.05 -17.71
N GLN A 156 -2.67 3.80 -18.66
CA GLN A 156 -3.36 3.21 -19.81
C GLN A 156 -2.45 2.26 -20.60
N LYS A 157 -1.25 2.72 -20.97
CA LYS A 157 -0.27 1.90 -21.69
C LYS A 157 0.20 0.68 -20.90
N HIS A 158 0.22 0.78 -19.57
CA HIS A 158 0.57 -0.36 -18.73
C HIS A 158 -0.53 -1.42 -18.77
N PHE A 159 -1.79 -0.99 -18.63
CA PHE A 159 -2.94 -1.87 -18.65
C PHE A 159 -3.16 -2.54 -20.01
N GLU A 160 -2.86 -1.84 -21.11
CA GLU A 160 -2.92 -2.38 -22.46
C GLU A 160 -1.94 -3.54 -22.67
N LYS A 161 -0.74 -3.45 -22.09
CA LYS A 161 0.33 -4.46 -22.27
C LYS A 161 0.14 -5.71 -21.41
N THR A 162 -0.60 -5.61 -20.31
CA THR A 162 -0.66 -6.67 -19.32
C THR A 162 -2.08 -7.19 -19.19
N ARG A 163 -2.28 -8.45 -19.61
CA ARG A 163 -3.60 -9.10 -19.70
C ARG A 163 -4.43 -9.00 -18.42
N ALA A 164 -3.81 -9.11 -17.24
CA ALA A 164 -4.50 -9.03 -15.95
C ALA A 164 -5.23 -7.69 -15.75
N PHE A 165 -4.68 -6.58 -16.25
CA PHE A 165 -5.24 -5.24 -16.08
C PHE A 165 -6.29 -4.85 -17.13
N GLN A 166 -6.51 -5.67 -18.16
CA GLN A 166 -7.45 -5.38 -19.25
C GLN A 166 -8.90 -5.17 -18.76
N ILE A 167 -9.26 -5.75 -17.60
CA ILE A 167 -10.56 -5.52 -16.99
C ILE A 167 -10.75 -4.06 -16.54
N LEU A 168 -9.67 -3.39 -16.12
CA LEU A 168 -9.71 -1.99 -15.69
C LEU A 168 -10.02 -1.05 -16.86
N LEU A 169 -9.58 -1.41 -18.08
CA LEU A 169 -9.89 -0.66 -19.30
C LEU A 169 -11.35 -0.81 -19.73
N LYS A 170 -11.99 -1.94 -19.40
CA LYS A 170 -13.37 -2.25 -19.80
C LYS A 170 -14.41 -1.81 -18.76
N LYS A 171 -14.01 -1.65 -17.51
CA LYS A 171 -14.88 -1.32 -16.38
C LYS A 171 -14.31 -0.12 -15.60
N PRO A 172 -14.64 1.12 -16.00
CA PRO A 172 -14.14 2.33 -15.33
C PRO A 172 -14.45 2.39 -13.83
N ASP A 173 -15.61 1.89 -13.41
CA ASP A 173 -15.97 1.84 -11.99
C ASP A 173 -15.01 0.98 -11.18
N TYR A 174 -14.48 -0.10 -11.78
CA TYR A 174 -13.54 -0.98 -11.09
C TYR A 174 -12.21 -0.28 -10.85
N PHE A 175 -11.79 0.61 -11.75
CA PHE A 175 -10.60 1.44 -11.57
C PHE A 175 -10.70 2.36 -10.33
N GLN A 176 -11.90 2.84 -10.00
CA GLN A 176 -12.12 3.71 -8.83
C GLN A 176 -11.89 2.99 -7.49
N HIS A 177 -11.87 1.67 -7.48
CA HIS A 177 -11.66 0.85 -6.28
C HIS A 177 -10.18 0.56 -6.00
N VAL A 178 -9.26 1.37 -6.55
CA VAL A 178 -7.83 1.26 -6.26
C VAL A 178 -7.59 1.34 -4.75
N GLN A 179 -6.74 0.45 -4.24
CA GLN A 179 -6.35 0.42 -2.84
C GLN A 179 -4.84 0.55 -2.72
N MET A 180 -4.39 1.24 -1.69
CA MET A 180 -2.96 1.26 -1.34
C MET A 180 -2.57 -0.09 -0.74
N GLN A 181 -1.42 -0.61 -1.15
CA GLN A 181 -0.83 -1.78 -0.49
C GLN A 181 -0.29 -1.38 0.89
N THR A 182 -0.36 -2.31 1.84
CA THR A 182 0.19 -2.15 3.20
C THR A 182 1.58 -1.54 3.14
N GLY A 183 1.91 -0.63 4.05
CA GLY A 183 3.24 0.00 4.07
C GLY A 183 3.52 0.98 2.93
N GLY A 184 2.61 1.19 1.98
CA GLY A 184 2.81 2.11 0.85
C GLY A 184 3.65 1.51 -0.29
N TYR A 185 3.72 0.19 -0.37
CA TYR A 185 4.50 -0.56 -1.37
C TYR A 185 4.01 -0.45 -2.82
N GLY A 186 2.84 0.15 -3.01
CA GLY A 186 2.20 0.26 -4.31
C GLY A 186 0.70 0.39 -4.18
N VAL A 187 0.01 0.11 -5.27
CA VAL A 187 -1.44 0.09 -5.36
C VAL A 187 -1.92 -1.25 -5.91
N ALA A 188 -3.15 -1.62 -5.57
CA ALA A 188 -3.77 -2.85 -6.00
C ALA A 188 -5.25 -2.65 -6.30
N TRP A 189 -5.75 -3.37 -7.29
CA TRP A 189 -7.18 -3.58 -7.49
C TRP A 189 -7.62 -5.00 -7.09
N ASP A 190 -6.66 -5.92 -7.06
CA ASP A 190 -6.80 -7.32 -6.66
C ASP A 190 -5.39 -7.88 -6.37
N VAL A 191 -5.30 -9.08 -5.81
CA VAL A 191 -4.05 -9.78 -5.47
C VAL A 191 -3.10 -9.93 -6.66
N ASN A 192 -3.64 -10.04 -7.86
CA ASN A 192 -2.87 -10.20 -9.11
C ASN A 192 -2.80 -8.91 -9.95
N MET A 193 -3.34 -7.80 -9.45
CA MET A 193 -3.41 -6.52 -10.17
C MET A 193 -2.76 -5.43 -9.35
N THR A 194 -1.44 -5.52 -9.20
CA THR A 194 -0.65 -4.63 -8.36
C THR A 194 0.33 -3.82 -9.18
N VAL A 195 0.49 -2.53 -8.87
CA VAL A 195 1.53 -1.67 -9.46
C VAL A 195 2.39 -1.13 -8.31
N SER A 196 3.70 -1.35 -8.39
CA SER A 196 4.61 -0.93 -7.32
C SER A 196 4.78 0.58 -7.23
N ASP A 197 5.08 1.05 -6.03
CA ASP A 197 5.42 2.44 -5.76
C ASP A 197 6.64 2.90 -6.60
N ALA A 198 7.68 2.06 -6.71
CA ALA A 198 8.86 2.35 -7.52
C ALA A 198 8.51 2.59 -9.00
N MET A 199 7.57 1.80 -9.55
CA MET A 199 7.09 2.01 -10.91
C MET A 199 6.32 3.32 -11.03
N LEU A 200 5.39 3.59 -10.11
CA LEU A 200 4.60 4.82 -10.10
C LEU A 200 5.48 6.07 -9.95
N TYR A 201 6.46 6.02 -9.06
CA TYR A 201 7.40 7.11 -8.84
C TYR A 201 8.22 7.40 -10.11
N ARG A 202 8.65 6.35 -10.83
CA ARG A 202 9.44 6.47 -12.06
C ARG A 202 8.64 7.02 -13.24
N ILE A 203 7.42 6.53 -13.47
CA ILE A 203 6.63 6.92 -14.66
C ILE A 203 5.80 8.19 -14.45
N GLY A 204 5.52 8.54 -13.19
CA GLY A 204 4.63 9.63 -12.85
C GLY A 204 5.22 11.00 -13.14
N LYS A 205 4.40 11.89 -13.71
CA LYS A 205 4.75 13.29 -13.94
C LYS A 205 4.52 14.08 -12.66
N SER A 206 5.54 14.79 -12.19
CA SER A 206 5.41 15.59 -10.97
C SER A 206 4.36 16.69 -11.13
N VAL A 207 3.54 16.86 -10.10
CA VAL A 207 2.52 17.91 -9.99
C VAL A 207 3.02 18.90 -8.94
N PRO A 208 3.05 20.22 -9.21
CA PRO A 208 3.53 21.23 -8.28
C PRO A 208 2.45 21.55 -7.22
N LEU A 209 1.97 20.52 -6.54
CA LEU A 209 1.02 20.57 -5.43
C LEU A 209 1.47 19.55 -4.37
N THR A 210 1.07 19.80 -3.13
CA THR A 210 1.35 18.97 -1.96
C THR A 210 0.05 18.44 -1.37
N ILE A 211 0.12 17.43 -0.50
CA ILE A 211 -1.07 16.95 0.23
C ILE A 211 -1.74 18.07 1.04
N GLU A 212 -0.95 19.04 1.53
CA GLU A 212 -1.45 20.17 2.31
C GLU A 212 -2.32 21.12 1.48
N ASP A 213 -2.04 21.27 0.18
CA ASP A 213 -2.90 22.03 -0.73
C ASP A 213 -4.31 21.41 -0.85
N PHE A 214 -4.39 20.07 -0.88
CA PHE A 214 -5.65 19.35 -0.92
C PHE A 214 -6.39 19.39 0.42
N ARG A 215 -5.67 19.31 1.54
CA ARG A 215 -6.25 19.51 2.89
C ARG A 215 -6.84 20.91 3.01
N ASN A 216 -6.10 21.94 2.58
CA ASN A 216 -6.58 23.31 2.56
C ASN A 216 -7.79 23.49 1.65
N PHE A 217 -7.81 22.87 0.47
CA PHE A 217 -8.98 22.87 -0.40
C PHE A 217 -10.20 22.26 0.30
N ALA A 218 -10.05 21.07 0.90
CA ALA A 218 -11.14 20.41 1.62
C ALA A 218 -11.67 21.28 2.77
N THR A 219 -10.80 21.77 3.63
CA THR A 219 -11.18 22.60 4.80
C THR A 219 -11.92 23.87 4.41
N HIS A 220 -11.52 24.55 3.33
CA HIS A 220 -12.06 25.88 3.02
C HIS A 220 -13.13 25.88 1.94
N ARG A 221 -13.21 24.82 1.10
CA ARG A 221 -14.07 24.78 -0.09
C ARG A 221 -15.11 23.67 -0.06
N VAL A 222 -15.01 22.71 0.86
CA VAL A 222 -16.06 21.70 1.06
C VAL A 222 -16.87 22.06 2.29
N ILE A 223 -18.18 22.17 2.11
CA ILE A 223 -19.11 22.57 3.17
C ILE A 223 -20.26 21.56 3.27
N ASN A 224 -20.83 21.43 4.45
CA ASN A 224 -21.99 20.59 4.69
C ASN A 224 -23.31 21.34 4.39
N ALA A 225 -24.44 20.63 4.46
CA ALA A 225 -25.76 21.19 4.20
C ALA A 225 -26.18 22.32 5.16
N ALA A 226 -25.69 22.34 6.41
CA ALA A 226 -25.99 23.40 7.37
C ALA A 226 -25.22 24.69 7.03
N GLU A 227 -23.92 24.57 6.76
CA GLU A 227 -23.09 25.70 6.30
C GLU A 227 -23.62 26.28 4.97
N ALA A 228 -24.09 25.42 4.07
CA ALA A 228 -24.74 25.88 2.83
C ALA A 228 -26.03 26.66 3.09
N ALA A 229 -26.85 26.22 4.05
CA ALA A 229 -28.08 26.89 4.45
C ALA A 229 -27.80 28.27 5.06
N GLU A 230 -26.78 28.38 5.90
CA GLU A 230 -26.32 29.66 6.47
C GLU A 230 -25.86 30.63 5.37
N ILE A 231 -25.05 30.17 4.41
CA ILE A 231 -24.57 31.01 3.30
C ILE A 231 -25.72 31.55 2.43
N LEU A 232 -26.78 30.76 2.23
CA LEU A 232 -27.95 31.15 1.44
C LEU A 232 -29.04 31.83 2.28
N GLY A 233 -28.86 31.99 3.59
CA GLY A 233 -29.87 32.53 4.50
C GLY A 233 -31.19 31.74 4.47
N CYS A 234 -31.13 30.42 4.31
CA CYS A 234 -32.31 29.57 4.14
C CYS A 234 -32.31 28.36 5.09
N SER A 235 -33.36 27.55 5.05
CA SER A 235 -33.43 26.34 5.87
C SER A 235 -32.64 25.18 5.27
N ARG A 236 -32.18 24.24 6.10
CA ARG A 236 -31.58 22.98 5.62
C ARG A 236 -32.54 22.19 4.72
N GLN A 237 -33.85 22.30 4.94
CA GLN A 237 -34.86 21.67 4.09
C GLN A 237 -34.86 22.25 2.66
N ASN A 238 -34.59 23.56 2.52
CA ASN A 238 -34.44 24.19 1.21
C ASN A 238 -33.18 23.71 0.50
N ILE A 239 -32.06 23.48 1.20
CA ILE A 239 -30.86 22.87 0.61
C ILE A 239 -31.15 21.47 0.08
N ILE A 240 -31.92 20.67 0.83
CA ILE A 240 -32.35 19.34 0.39
C ILE A 240 -33.26 19.43 -0.85
N ASP A 241 -34.21 20.37 -0.88
CA ASP A 241 -35.05 20.62 -2.07
C ASP A 241 -34.21 21.01 -3.29
N LEU A 242 -33.28 21.95 -3.14
CA LEU A 242 -32.37 22.36 -4.20
C LEU A 242 -31.54 21.20 -4.72
N THR A 243 -31.09 20.31 -3.83
CA THR A 243 -30.36 19.10 -4.21
C THR A 243 -31.26 18.15 -5.01
N LYS A 244 -32.49 17.88 -4.53
CA LYS A 244 -33.46 17.01 -5.23
C LYS A 244 -33.84 17.54 -6.61
N ARG A 245 -33.88 18.86 -6.78
CA ARG A 245 -34.20 19.55 -8.04
C ARG A 245 -33.00 19.71 -8.99
N GLY A 246 -31.82 19.18 -8.63
CA GLY A 246 -30.60 19.32 -9.42
C GLY A 246 -30.08 20.76 -9.50
N LYS A 247 -30.39 21.59 -8.50
CA LYS A 247 -29.96 23.00 -8.40
C LYS A 247 -28.71 23.17 -7.52
N LEU A 248 -28.38 22.15 -6.73
CA LEU A 248 -27.11 22.00 -6.02
C LEU A 248 -26.62 20.57 -6.23
N HIS A 249 -25.32 20.42 -6.51
CA HIS A 249 -24.70 19.13 -6.80
C HIS A 249 -23.81 18.70 -5.63
N PRO A 250 -24.18 17.64 -4.90
CA PRO A 250 -23.37 17.15 -3.80
C PRO A 250 -22.11 16.47 -4.34
N ILE A 251 -20.96 16.74 -3.71
CA ILE A 251 -19.71 16.04 -4.03
C ILE A 251 -19.55 14.73 -3.26
N LYS A 252 -20.28 14.59 -2.14
CA LYS A 252 -20.33 13.37 -1.34
C LYS A 252 -21.62 13.33 -0.55
N THR A 253 -22.28 12.17 -0.57
CA THR A 253 -23.51 11.92 0.20
C THR A 253 -23.30 10.72 1.10
N SER A 254 -23.75 10.83 2.35
CA SER A 254 -23.79 9.76 3.33
C SER A 254 -25.11 9.85 4.11
N GLU A 255 -25.43 8.84 4.91
CA GLU A 255 -26.63 8.85 5.76
C GLU A 255 -26.68 10.04 6.72
N LYS A 256 -25.51 10.50 7.20
CA LYS A 256 -25.41 11.54 8.24
C LYS A 256 -25.22 12.95 7.68
N SER A 257 -24.57 13.07 6.52
CA SER A 257 -24.19 14.36 5.95
C SER A 257 -24.06 14.33 4.44
N THR A 258 -24.35 15.48 3.82
CA THR A 258 -24.14 15.77 2.41
C THR A 258 -23.19 16.94 2.30
N LEU A 259 -22.17 16.79 1.46
CA LEU A 259 -21.11 17.77 1.24
C LEU A 259 -21.26 18.40 -0.15
N TYR A 260 -20.96 19.70 -0.22
CA TYR A 260 -21.07 20.53 -1.42
C TYR A 260 -19.79 21.34 -1.62
N LEU A 261 -19.58 21.80 -2.85
CA LEU A 261 -18.59 22.84 -3.10
C LEU A 261 -19.13 24.21 -2.69
N LYS A 262 -18.41 24.89 -1.81
CA LYS A 262 -18.72 26.26 -1.37
C LYS A 262 -18.85 27.22 -2.56
N SER A 263 -18.05 27.03 -3.61
CA SER A 263 -18.14 27.84 -4.84
C SER A 263 -19.50 27.74 -5.52
N GLU A 264 -20.09 26.56 -5.59
CA GLU A 264 -21.38 26.36 -6.24
C GLU A 264 -22.50 27.02 -5.43
N VAL A 265 -22.48 26.85 -4.10
CA VAL A 265 -23.44 27.49 -3.20
C VAL A 265 -23.34 29.01 -3.31
N LEU A 266 -22.12 29.56 -3.22
CA LEU A 266 -21.91 31.00 -3.31
C LEU A 266 -22.45 31.59 -4.61
N LYS A 267 -22.23 30.93 -5.77
CA LYS A 267 -22.70 31.41 -7.08
C LYS A 267 -24.22 31.70 -7.12
N ARG A 268 -25.00 31.08 -6.24
CA ARG A 268 -26.44 31.30 -6.15
C ARG A 268 -26.85 32.66 -5.56
N ASN A 269 -25.95 33.37 -4.86
CA ASN A 269 -26.24 34.72 -4.36
C ASN A 269 -26.19 35.81 -5.45
N TRP A 270 -25.81 35.46 -6.69
CA TRP A 270 -25.44 36.39 -7.77
C TRP A 270 -25.99 35.92 -9.12
N GLN A 271 -26.80 34.85 -9.11
CA GLN A 271 -27.56 34.31 -10.24
C GLN A 271 -29.04 34.37 -9.91
#